data_AF-A0A1G3VVE3-F1
#
_entry.id   AF-A0A1G3VVE3-F1
#
_cell.length_a   1.000
_cell.length_b   1.000
_cell.length_c   1.000
_cell.angle_alpha   90.00
_cell.angle_beta   90.00
_cell.angle_gamma   90.00
#
_symmetry.space_group_name_H-M   'P 1'
#
loop_
_entity.id
_entity.type
_entity.pdbx_description
1 polymer ?
#
loop_
_entity_poly.entity_id
_entity_poly.type
_entity_poly.pdbx_seq_one_letter_code
_entity_poly.pdbx_strand_id
1 'polypeptide(L)'
;MGDPDWVEAALCSATDDVDGPVTCDYSGYVDKSIAGSYIITYTAIDSSNNETVIAVTHTVIDESNPGGGIILTEYYATVDGLTGQALVLELRSIINTGLTRVTYGDTRYILDETDADPNNSSNLILLYLGTSVSGVWDLGVTWNREHVWPQSLLGVPADNDTKNAASDLHNLKPADPSTNSSRGNKFYDVATDTDSYLPRAEVRGDIARILLYMTVMYEIYTLVNTTPTVYQMAMLDVLLQWNLDDPVDDFERNRNEVIFTYQHNRNPFIDYPEFVPLIWN
;
A
#
# COMPACT_ATOMS: atom_id res chain seq x y z
N MET A 1 15.06 40.08 6.96
CA MET A 1 15.15 38.63 7.16
C MET A 1 13.73 38.21 7.48
N GLY A 2 13.04 37.64 6.50
CA GLY A 2 11.65 37.24 6.65
C GLY A 2 11.56 36.12 7.67
N ASP A 3 10.54 36.19 8.52
CA ASP A 3 10.16 35.13 9.45
C ASP A 3 10.01 33.83 8.65
N PRO A 4 10.71 32.73 9.00
CA PRO A 4 10.52 31.49 8.28
C PRO A 4 9.11 30.99 8.64
N ASP A 5 8.34 30.67 7.60
CA ASP A 5 6.93 30.27 7.70
C ASP A 5 6.86 28.84 8.26
N TRP A 6 7.17 28.70 9.54
CA TRP A 6 7.08 27.44 10.28
C TRP A 6 5.60 27.12 10.50
N VAL A 7 5.20 25.89 10.17
CA VAL A 7 3.91 25.39 10.63
C VAL A 7 4.12 24.81 12.02
N GLU A 8 3.39 25.34 12.99
CA GLU A 8 3.04 24.56 14.20
C GLU A 8 2.37 23.28 13.71
N ALA A 9 3.01 22.13 13.94
CA ALA A 9 2.45 20.83 13.60
C ALA A 9 1.01 20.75 14.11
N ALA A 10 0.17 20.07 13.33
CA ALA A 10 -1.25 19.94 13.55
C ALA A 10 -1.58 19.63 15.03
N LEU A 11 -2.75 20.11 15.46
CA LEU A 11 -3.40 19.72 16.71
C LEU A 11 -3.26 18.20 16.91
N CYS A 12 -2.32 17.75 17.74
CA CYS A 12 -2.20 16.33 18.01
C CYS A 12 -3.37 15.91 18.90
N SER A 13 -4.09 14.89 18.48
CA SER A 13 -5.16 14.26 19.26
C SER A 13 -4.90 12.78 19.38
N ALA A 14 -5.02 12.24 20.59
CA ALA A 14 -4.93 10.81 20.84
C ALA A 14 -6.07 10.38 21.76
N THR A 15 -6.54 9.15 21.61
CA THR A 15 -7.59 8.55 22.44
C THR A 15 -7.14 7.17 22.90
N ASP A 16 -7.22 6.96 24.20
CA ASP A 16 -7.05 5.68 24.88
C ASP A 16 -8.43 5.00 25.07
N ASP A 17 -8.46 3.68 25.07
CA ASP A 17 -9.68 2.87 25.16
C ASP A 17 -10.28 2.82 26.57
N VAL A 18 -9.53 3.23 27.59
CA VAL A 18 -9.95 3.31 29.00
C VAL A 18 -10.09 4.76 29.46
N ASP A 19 -9.09 5.60 29.17
CA ASP A 19 -8.95 6.96 29.66
C ASP A 19 -9.66 8.00 28.76
N GLY A 20 -10.03 7.62 27.53
CA GLY A 20 -10.58 8.55 26.55
C GLY A 20 -9.49 9.47 25.98
N PRO A 21 -9.73 10.77 25.75
CA PRO A 21 -8.71 11.66 25.20
C PRO A 21 -7.45 11.74 26.07
N VAL A 22 -6.29 11.42 25.51
CA VAL A 22 -4.98 11.46 26.18
C VAL A 22 -4.10 12.58 25.65
N THR A 23 -3.08 12.94 26.43
CA THR A 23 -2.15 14.02 26.07
C THR A 23 -1.26 13.52 24.92
N CYS A 24 -1.11 14.35 23.89
CA CYS A 24 -0.19 14.08 22.81
C CYS A 24 0.78 15.24 22.63
N ASP A 25 2.06 14.91 22.53
CA ASP A 25 3.16 15.81 22.19
C ASP A 25 3.70 15.48 20.80
N TYR A 26 4.42 16.42 20.20
CA TYR A 26 5.15 16.18 18.95
C TYR A 26 6.56 16.77 19.01
N SER A 27 7.44 16.22 18.19
CA SER A 27 8.81 16.71 17.97
C SER A 27 9.19 16.68 16.49
N GLY A 28 10.10 17.57 16.10
CA GLY A 28 10.48 17.79 14.70
C GLY A 28 9.97 19.13 14.17
N TYR A 29 10.36 19.49 12.95
CA TYR A 29 9.87 20.67 12.24
C TYR A 29 9.84 20.41 10.73
N VAL A 30 8.98 21.14 10.02
CA VAL A 30 8.91 21.12 8.55
C VAL A 30 9.34 22.49 8.04
N ASP A 31 10.46 22.55 7.31
CA ASP A 31 10.89 23.76 6.61
C ASP A 31 10.28 23.80 5.22
N LYS A 32 9.17 24.56 5.08
CA LYS A 32 8.46 24.72 3.81
C LYS A 32 9.29 25.41 2.71
N SER A 33 10.40 26.06 3.06
CA SER A 33 11.25 26.74 2.07
C SER A 33 12.29 25.83 1.44
N ILE A 34 12.50 24.64 2.00
CA ILE A 34 13.50 23.68 1.54
C ILE A 34 12.77 22.40 1.14
N ALA A 35 12.85 22.03 -0.13
CA ALA A 35 12.33 20.75 -0.56
C ALA A 35 13.08 19.61 0.14
N GLY A 36 12.33 18.62 0.60
CA GLY A 36 12.86 17.60 1.49
C GLY A 36 11.78 16.81 2.19
N SER A 37 12.19 15.68 2.74
CA SER A 37 11.39 14.87 3.64
C SER A 37 11.70 15.23 5.09
N TYR A 38 10.68 15.52 5.88
CA TYR A 38 10.75 15.96 7.26
C TYR A 38 9.98 14.98 8.13
N ILE A 39 10.57 14.51 9.22
CA ILE A 39 9.87 13.60 10.13
C ILE A 39 9.34 14.39 11.32
N ILE A 40 8.03 14.30 11.55
CA ILE A 40 7.38 14.75 12.78
C ILE A 40 7.02 13.51 13.60
N THR A 41 7.53 13.44 14.82
CA THR A 41 7.27 12.32 15.73
C THR A 41 6.21 12.74 16.74
N TYR A 42 5.09 12.04 16.77
CA TYR A 42 4.00 12.21 17.72
C TYR A 42 4.13 11.19 18.84
N THR A 43 3.90 11.61 20.08
CA THR A 43 4.02 10.78 21.28
C THR A 43 2.77 10.96 22.11
N ALA A 44 2.07 9.87 22.44
CA ALA A 44 0.94 9.86 23.34
C ALA A 44 1.26 9.02 24.58
N ILE A 45 0.95 9.56 25.76
CA ILE A 45 1.16 8.90 27.05
C ILE A 45 -0.17 8.87 27.82
N ASP A 46 -0.59 7.70 28.25
CA ASP A 46 -1.82 7.51 29.04
C ASP A 46 -1.61 7.77 30.55
N SER A 47 -2.69 7.68 31.35
CA SER A 47 -2.58 7.89 32.80
C SER A 47 -1.84 6.78 33.55
N SER A 48 -1.68 5.62 32.90
CA SER A 48 -0.92 4.47 33.37
C SER A 48 0.55 4.49 32.93
N ASN A 49 0.97 5.57 32.24
CA ASN A 49 2.31 5.79 31.72
C ASN A 49 2.72 4.79 30.61
N ASN A 50 1.75 4.23 29.87
CA ASN A 50 2.01 3.56 28.61
C ASN A 50 2.24 4.60 27.52
N GLU A 51 3.23 4.35 26.65
CA GLU A 51 3.66 5.27 25.61
C GLU A 51 3.46 4.66 24.23
N THR A 52 2.91 5.46 23.30
CA THR A 52 2.87 5.15 21.87
C THR A 52 3.55 6.27 21.10
N VAL A 53 4.40 5.89 20.14
CA VAL A 53 5.15 6.82 19.29
C VAL A 53 4.82 6.53 17.83
N ILE A 54 4.45 7.57 17.08
CA ILE A 54 4.19 7.50 15.64
C ILE A 54 5.06 8.54 14.94
N ALA A 55 5.80 8.12 13.91
CA ALA A 55 6.53 9.03 13.04
C ALA A 55 5.72 9.28 11.76
N VAL A 56 5.48 10.55 11.43
CA VAL A 56 4.83 10.98 10.20
C VAL A 56 5.84 11.72 9.34
N THR A 57 5.99 11.26 8.11
CA THR A 57 6.83 11.90 7.11
C THR A 57 6.03 12.99 6.39
N HIS A 58 6.52 14.22 6.44
CA HIS A 58 6.01 15.37 5.70
C HIS A 58 6.99 15.72 4.58
N THR A 59 6.53 15.69 3.34
CA THR A 59 7.37 16.04 2.20
C THR A 59 7.04 17.44 1.71
N VAL A 60 8.05 18.31 1.71
CA VAL A 60 8.00 19.60 1.03
C VAL A 60 8.54 19.38 -0.37
N ILE A 61 7.71 19.62 -1.37
CA ILE A 61 8.09 19.54 -2.78
C ILE A 61 8.47 20.94 -3.28
N ASP A 62 9.58 21.03 -4.02
CA ASP A 62 9.85 22.21 -4.84
C ASP A 62 8.94 22.10 -6.07
N GLU A 63 7.94 22.96 -6.19
CA GLU A 63 7.04 22.93 -7.35
C GLU A 63 7.79 23.13 -8.69
N SER A 64 8.98 23.72 -8.67
CA SER A 64 9.85 23.86 -9.85
C SER A 64 10.69 22.60 -10.15
N ASN A 65 10.82 21.70 -9.17
CA ASN A 65 11.44 20.37 -9.32
C ASN A 65 10.73 19.34 -8.40
N PRO A 66 9.51 18.90 -8.76
CA PRO A 66 8.66 18.13 -7.85
C PRO A 66 9.28 16.81 -7.38
N GLY A 67 10.19 16.23 -8.19
CA GLY A 67 10.89 14.98 -7.87
C GLY A 67 12.21 15.14 -7.10
N GLY A 68 12.76 16.35 -6.96
CA GLY A 68 14.13 16.58 -6.49
C GLY A 68 14.33 16.78 -4.97
N GLY A 69 13.33 16.44 -4.15
CA GLY A 69 13.39 16.56 -2.68
C GLY A 69 13.33 15.22 -1.94
N ILE A 70 13.18 14.11 -2.64
CA ILE A 70 13.05 12.78 -2.05
C ILE A 70 14.44 12.20 -1.82
N ILE A 71 14.76 11.78 -0.60
CA ILE A 71 16.02 11.07 -0.32
C ILE A 71 15.83 9.62 -0.79
N LEU A 72 16.33 9.32 -1.98
CA LEU A 72 16.18 8.01 -2.62
C LEU A 72 17.29 7.06 -2.20
N THR A 73 16.93 5.80 -1.99
CA THR A 73 17.89 4.69 -1.89
C THR A 73 18.53 4.41 -3.26
N GLU A 74 19.64 3.68 -3.27
CA GLU A 74 20.32 3.30 -4.52
C GLU A 74 19.41 2.52 -5.48
N TYR A 75 18.46 1.74 -4.94
CA TYR A 75 17.47 1.01 -5.74
C TYR A 75 16.57 1.94 -6.59
N TYR A 76 16.32 3.16 -6.13
CA TYR A 76 15.47 4.14 -6.81
C TYR A 76 16.24 5.36 -7.33
N ALA A 77 17.57 5.37 -7.28
CA ALA A 77 18.36 6.57 -7.59
C ALA A 77 18.11 7.14 -9.00
N THR A 78 17.70 6.32 -9.97
CA THR A 78 17.46 6.76 -11.35
C THR A 78 16.13 7.49 -11.55
N VAL A 79 15.23 7.50 -10.57
CA VAL A 79 13.97 8.23 -10.66
C VAL A 79 14.04 9.67 -10.17
N ASP A 80 15.20 10.11 -9.68
CA ASP A 80 15.38 11.48 -9.16
C ASP A 80 14.96 12.53 -10.20
N GLY A 81 14.11 13.47 -9.77
CA GLY A 81 13.57 14.54 -10.62
C GLY A 81 12.58 14.10 -11.72
N LEU A 82 12.27 12.80 -11.85
CA LEU A 82 11.29 12.33 -12.84
C LEU A 82 9.85 12.52 -12.35
N THR A 83 8.94 12.81 -13.29
CA THR A 83 7.49 12.88 -13.03
C THR A 83 6.69 12.28 -14.19
N GLY A 84 5.39 12.08 -13.99
CA GLY A 84 4.44 11.61 -15.00
C GLY A 84 4.90 10.33 -15.70
N GLN A 85 4.77 10.31 -17.03
CA GLN A 85 5.11 9.13 -17.82
C GLN A 85 6.59 8.72 -17.72
N ALA A 86 7.51 9.68 -17.55
CA ALA A 86 8.94 9.37 -17.41
C ALA A 86 9.19 8.59 -16.12
N LEU A 87 8.58 9.01 -15.00
CA LEU A 87 8.64 8.30 -13.73
C LEU A 87 8.01 6.91 -13.83
N VAL A 88 6.85 6.77 -14.48
CA VAL A 88 6.19 5.46 -14.69
C VAL A 88 7.10 4.48 -15.45
N LEU A 89 7.73 4.94 -16.53
CA LEU A 89 8.59 4.09 -17.35
C LEU A 89 9.86 3.65 -16.59
N GLU A 90 10.47 4.56 -15.84
CA GLU A 90 11.66 4.23 -15.06
C GLU A 90 11.33 3.31 -13.87
N LEU A 91 10.25 3.57 -13.14
CA LEU A 91 9.77 2.66 -12.09
C LEU A 91 9.46 1.27 -12.65
N ARG A 92 8.80 1.18 -13.81
CA ARG A 92 8.56 -0.10 -14.50
C ARG A 92 9.87 -0.80 -14.84
N SER A 93 10.87 -0.07 -15.31
CA SER A 93 12.20 -0.61 -15.59
C SER A 93 12.86 -1.20 -14.33
N ILE A 94 12.84 -0.45 -13.23
CA ILE A 94 13.40 -0.87 -11.93
C ILE A 94 12.73 -2.16 -11.44
N ILE A 95 11.40 -2.18 -11.35
CA ILE A 95 10.67 -3.33 -10.77
C ILE A 95 10.68 -4.58 -11.67
N ASN A 96 11.01 -4.44 -12.96
CA ASN A 96 11.23 -5.60 -13.84
C ASN A 96 12.69 -6.07 -13.88
N THR A 97 13.64 -5.24 -13.45
CA THR A 97 15.06 -5.61 -13.42
C THR A 97 15.32 -6.57 -12.27
N GLY A 98 15.73 -7.80 -12.59
CA GLY A 98 16.00 -8.84 -11.60
C GLY A 98 14.76 -9.61 -11.12
N LEU A 99 13.56 -9.27 -11.62
CA LEU A 99 12.30 -9.91 -11.25
C LEU A 99 12.37 -11.45 -11.39
N THR A 100 12.02 -12.14 -10.31
CA THR A 100 11.83 -13.59 -10.27
C THR A 100 10.35 -13.91 -10.10
N ARG A 101 9.73 -14.58 -11.07
CA ARG A 101 8.31 -14.97 -10.94
C ARG A 101 8.16 -16.28 -10.16
N VAL A 102 7.33 -16.25 -9.13
CA VAL A 102 6.82 -17.43 -8.42
C VAL A 102 5.61 -18.01 -9.16
N THR A 103 5.32 -19.29 -8.97
CA THR A 103 4.10 -19.88 -9.54
C THR A 103 2.88 -19.46 -8.73
N TYR A 104 1.72 -19.36 -9.37
CA TYR A 104 0.47 -19.11 -8.62
C TYR A 104 0.26 -20.18 -7.55
N GLY A 105 0.70 -21.41 -7.79
CA GLY A 105 0.60 -22.49 -6.83
C GLY A 105 1.46 -22.28 -5.58
N ASP A 106 2.66 -21.71 -5.70
CA ASP A 106 3.55 -21.49 -4.57
C ASP A 106 3.09 -20.32 -3.69
N THR A 107 2.37 -19.34 -4.25
CA THR A 107 1.96 -18.12 -3.51
C THR A 107 1.21 -18.41 -2.21
N ARG A 108 0.48 -19.52 -2.13
CA ARG A 108 -0.26 -19.89 -0.91
C ARG A 108 0.64 -20.21 0.30
N TYR A 109 1.90 -20.55 0.07
CA TYR A 109 2.92 -20.79 1.11
C TYR A 109 3.91 -19.63 1.22
N ILE A 110 3.62 -18.53 0.53
CA ILE A 110 4.37 -17.29 0.65
C ILE A 110 3.49 -16.25 1.34
N LEU A 111 2.16 -16.29 1.13
CA LEU A 111 1.21 -15.40 1.79
C LEU A 111 1.12 -15.62 3.31
N ASP A 112 1.46 -16.80 3.81
CA ASP A 112 1.60 -17.05 5.25
C ASP A 112 2.78 -16.30 5.86
N GLU A 113 3.82 -15.99 5.07
CA GLU A 113 4.95 -15.15 5.48
C GLU A 113 4.69 -13.66 5.20
N THR A 114 4.17 -13.31 4.03
CA THR A 114 3.99 -11.90 3.63
C THR A 114 2.91 -11.18 4.43
N ASP A 115 1.92 -11.92 4.91
CA ASP A 115 0.78 -11.38 5.66
C ASP A 115 0.72 -11.98 7.09
N ALA A 116 1.86 -12.48 7.60
CA ALA A 116 2.00 -13.04 8.94
C ALA A 116 1.52 -12.06 10.03
N ASP A 117 0.79 -12.56 11.03
CA ASP A 117 0.36 -11.76 12.17
C ASP A 117 1.58 -11.41 13.06
N PRO A 118 1.88 -10.11 13.27
CA PRO A 118 3.04 -9.68 14.05
C PRO A 118 2.97 -10.13 15.52
N ASN A 119 1.77 -10.40 16.04
CA ASN A 119 1.56 -10.85 17.42
C ASN A 119 1.48 -12.38 17.54
N ASN A 120 1.37 -13.10 16.41
CA ASN A 120 1.32 -14.56 16.38
C ASN A 120 1.80 -15.07 15.02
N SER A 121 3.09 -15.39 14.92
CA SER A 121 3.71 -15.83 13.65
C SER A 121 3.20 -17.17 13.10
N SER A 122 2.31 -17.89 13.81
CA SER A 122 1.62 -19.07 13.27
C SER A 122 0.33 -18.71 12.51
N ASN A 123 -0.07 -17.45 12.58
CA ASN A 123 -1.26 -16.90 11.96
C ASN A 123 -0.89 -15.88 10.87
N LEU A 124 -1.88 -15.57 10.03
CA LEU A 124 -1.84 -14.47 9.07
C LEU A 124 -3.09 -13.58 9.25
N ILE A 125 -3.01 -12.35 8.75
CA ILE A 125 -4.11 -11.37 8.82
C ILE A 125 -4.89 -11.37 7.50
N LEU A 126 -6.20 -11.61 7.56
CA LEU A 126 -7.08 -11.57 6.38
C LEU A 126 -7.36 -10.13 5.93
N LEU A 127 -7.15 -9.83 4.64
CA LEU A 127 -7.26 -8.48 4.07
C LEU A 127 -8.55 -7.76 4.50
N TYR A 128 -9.70 -8.33 4.14
CA TYR A 128 -10.99 -7.65 4.29
C TYR A 128 -11.54 -7.64 5.70
N LEU A 129 -11.19 -8.64 6.52
CA LEU A 129 -11.74 -8.79 7.87
C LEU A 129 -10.79 -8.29 8.96
N GLY A 130 -9.49 -8.17 8.68
CA GLY A 130 -8.47 -7.86 9.69
C GLY A 130 -8.26 -8.98 10.72
N THR A 131 -8.91 -10.14 10.52
CA THR A 131 -8.87 -11.25 11.48
C THR A 131 -7.57 -12.03 11.36
N SER A 132 -6.96 -12.33 12.50
CA SER A 132 -5.86 -13.29 12.63
C SER A 132 -6.38 -14.73 12.60
N VAL A 133 -5.92 -15.53 11.64
CA VAL A 133 -6.29 -16.94 11.47
C VAL A 133 -5.06 -17.80 11.23
N SER A 134 -5.17 -19.12 11.44
CA SER A 134 -4.08 -20.06 11.16
C SER A 134 -3.50 -19.86 9.75
N GLY A 135 -2.18 -19.67 9.66
CA GLY A 135 -1.47 -19.51 8.39
C GLY A 135 -1.33 -20.80 7.60
N VAL A 136 -1.44 -21.97 8.26
CA VAL A 136 -1.32 -23.29 7.62
C VAL A 136 -2.33 -23.44 6.49
N TRP A 137 -1.83 -23.66 5.27
CA TRP A 137 -2.67 -23.91 4.11
C TRP A 137 -3.46 -25.22 4.24
N ASP A 138 -4.78 -25.12 4.25
CA ASP A 138 -5.72 -26.22 4.48
C ASP A 138 -6.62 -26.49 3.25
N LEU A 139 -6.05 -26.30 2.05
CA LEU A 139 -6.76 -26.39 0.76
C LEU A 139 -7.82 -25.29 0.56
N GLY A 140 -7.67 -24.16 1.24
CA GLY A 140 -8.50 -22.99 1.02
C GLY A 140 -9.76 -22.96 1.89
N VAL A 141 -9.78 -23.72 2.98
CA VAL A 141 -10.93 -23.81 3.90
C VAL A 141 -10.94 -22.63 4.86
N THR A 142 -9.81 -22.32 5.48
CA THR A 142 -9.70 -21.20 6.44
C THR A 142 -9.56 -19.86 5.71
N TRP A 143 -8.75 -19.83 4.66
CA TRP A 143 -8.48 -18.63 3.88
C TRP A 143 -8.14 -19.01 2.44
N ASN A 144 -8.42 -18.13 1.49
CA ASN A 144 -8.02 -18.30 0.10
C ASN A 144 -7.21 -17.10 -0.40
N ARG A 145 -6.62 -17.26 -1.59
CA ARG A 145 -5.87 -16.19 -2.26
C ARG A 145 -6.86 -15.24 -2.90
N GLU A 146 -6.87 -14.00 -2.44
CA GLU A 146 -7.58 -12.90 -3.06
C GLU A 146 -6.69 -12.19 -4.06
N HIS A 147 -7.24 -11.95 -5.25
CA HIS A 147 -6.66 -11.07 -6.25
C HIS A 147 -7.22 -9.67 -6.08
N VAL A 148 -6.42 -8.74 -5.55
CA VAL A 148 -6.86 -7.35 -5.30
C VAL A 148 -7.33 -6.70 -6.60
N TRP A 149 -6.57 -6.87 -7.69
CA TRP A 149 -7.06 -6.75 -9.05
C TRP A 149 -7.72 -8.08 -9.48
N PRO A 150 -9.06 -8.19 -9.59
CA PRO A 150 -9.77 -9.46 -9.71
C PRO A 150 -9.24 -10.35 -10.84
N GLN A 151 -9.13 -11.65 -10.60
CA GLN A 151 -8.65 -12.62 -11.60
C GLN A 151 -9.38 -12.49 -12.94
N SER A 152 -10.70 -12.31 -12.92
CA SER A 152 -11.53 -12.24 -14.12
C SER A 152 -11.26 -10.99 -14.97
N LEU A 153 -10.62 -9.97 -14.38
CA LEU A 153 -10.22 -8.73 -15.03
C LEU A 153 -8.73 -8.71 -15.41
N LEU A 154 -7.92 -9.70 -15.00
CA LEU A 154 -6.50 -9.76 -15.34
C LEU A 154 -6.24 -10.19 -16.79
N GLY A 155 -7.21 -10.86 -17.43
CA GLY A 155 -7.11 -11.41 -18.79
C GLY A 155 -6.04 -12.49 -18.97
N VAL A 156 -5.58 -13.11 -17.89
CA VAL A 156 -4.59 -14.19 -17.86
C VAL A 156 -5.05 -15.35 -16.98
N PRO A 157 -4.59 -16.60 -17.24
CA PRO A 157 -4.94 -17.75 -16.42
C PRO A 157 -4.27 -17.71 -15.05
N ALA A 158 -4.88 -18.39 -14.08
CA ALA A 158 -4.41 -18.55 -12.70
C ALA A 158 -4.30 -20.03 -12.31
N ASP A 159 -3.71 -20.86 -13.19
CA ASP A 159 -3.44 -22.27 -12.86
C ASP A 159 -2.21 -22.37 -11.96
N ASN A 160 -2.08 -23.44 -11.17
CA ASN A 160 -1.00 -23.57 -10.18
C ASN A 160 0.40 -23.41 -10.78
N ASP A 161 0.63 -23.83 -12.02
CA ASP A 161 1.95 -23.75 -12.67
C ASP A 161 2.20 -22.40 -13.38
N THR A 162 1.21 -21.49 -13.39
CA THR A 162 1.32 -20.21 -14.09
C THR A 162 2.27 -19.24 -13.39
N LYS A 163 3.05 -18.51 -14.21
CA LYS A 163 3.94 -17.43 -13.80
C LYS A 163 3.62 -16.18 -14.62
N ASN A 164 2.65 -15.38 -14.18
CA ASN A 164 2.16 -14.19 -14.89
C ASN A 164 1.60 -13.17 -13.88
N ALA A 165 0.80 -12.20 -14.32
CA ALA A 165 0.20 -11.21 -13.42
C ALA A 165 -0.73 -11.81 -12.34
N ALA A 166 -1.33 -12.97 -12.59
CA ALA A 166 -2.15 -13.68 -11.60
C ALA A 166 -1.32 -14.34 -10.49
N SER A 167 0.00 -14.48 -10.66
CA SER A 167 0.90 -15.01 -9.64
C SER A 167 1.77 -13.94 -8.99
N ASP A 168 1.48 -12.66 -9.22
CA ASP A 168 2.20 -11.54 -8.61
C ASP A 168 1.80 -11.38 -7.14
N LEU A 169 2.73 -11.60 -6.23
CA LEU A 169 2.52 -11.51 -4.79
C LEU A 169 2.06 -10.12 -4.37
N HIS A 170 2.47 -9.04 -5.05
CA HIS A 170 1.96 -7.71 -4.69
C HIS A 170 0.44 -7.60 -4.90
N ASN A 171 -0.14 -8.36 -5.83
CA ASN A 171 -1.58 -8.38 -6.11
C ASN A 171 -2.37 -9.44 -5.31
N LEU A 172 -1.68 -10.32 -4.58
CA LEU A 172 -2.29 -11.43 -3.86
C LEU A 172 -2.33 -11.18 -2.36
N LYS A 173 -3.50 -11.34 -1.74
CA LYS A 173 -3.66 -11.21 -0.28
C LYS A 173 -4.44 -12.42 0.27
N PRO A 174 -4.25 -12.84 1.52
CA PRO A 174 -5.12 -13.85 2.12
C PRO A 174 -6.48 -13.22 2.45
N ALA A 175 -7.57 -13.95 2.18
CA ALA A 175 -8.93 -13.52 2.49
C ALA A 175 -9.79 -14.67 3.00
N ASP A 176 -10.81 -14.33 3.79
CA ASP A 176 -11.87 -15.29 4.14
C ASP A 176 -12.59 -15.75 2.85
N PRO A 177 -12.78 -17.06 2.63
CA PRO A 177 -13.34 -17.56 1.37
C PRO A 177 -14.74 -17.02 1.06
N SER A 178 -15.59 -16.83 2.08
CA SER A 178 -16.93 -16.30 1.89
C SER A 178 -16.91 -14.83 1.51
N THR A 179 -16.05 -14.06 2.16
CA THR A 179 -15.87 -12.62 1.92
C THR A 179 -15.28 -12.39 0.53
N ASN A 180 -14.24 -13.15 0.16
CA ASN A 180 -13.67 -13.13 -1.18
C ASN A 180 -14.73 -13.47 -2.25
N SER A 181 -15.46 -14.57 -2.06
CA SER A 181 -16.55 -14.93 -2.99
C SER A 181 -17.64 -13.86 -3.09
N SER A 182 -17.95 -13.15 -2.01
CA SER A 182 -18.95 -12.07 -2.00
C SER A 182 -18.43 -10.79 -2.66
N ARG A 183 -17.14 -10.48 -2.50
CA ARG A 183 -16.46 -9.37 -3.18
C ARG A 183 -16.46 -9.61 -4.70
N GLY A 184 -16.19 -10.83 -5.14
CA GLY A 184 -16.25 -11.21 -6.56
C GLY A 184 -15.28 -10.36 -7.40
N ASN A 185 -15.81 -9.71 -8.44
CA ASN A 185 -15.05 -8.78 -9.28
C ASN A 185 -15.49 -7.32 -9.11
N LYS A 186 -16.15 -6.99 -7.99
CA LYS A 186 -16.61 -5.64 -7.71
C LYS A 186 -15.43 -4.68 -7.67
N PHE A 187 -15.62 -3.50 -8.25
CA PHE A 187 -14.62 -2.45 -8.20
C PHE A 187 -14.60 -1.80 -6.82
N TYR A 188 -13.47 -1.22 -6.43
CA TYR A 188 -13.38 -0.51 -5.17
C TYR A 188 -13.94 0.90 -5.30
N ASP A 189 -14.78 1.27 -4.34
CA ASP A 189 -15.40 2.60 -4.25
C ASP A 189 -15.75 2.90 -2.77
N VAL A 190 -16.34 4.07 -2.53
CA VAL A 190 -16.73 4.58 -1.20
C VAL A 190 -18.00 3.93 -0.63
N ALA A 191 -18.59 2.95 -1.32
CA ALA A 191 -19.75 2.20 -0.87
C ALA A 191 -19.67 0.73 -1.31
N THR A 192 -20.45 -0.13 -0.66
CA THR A 192 -20.68 -1.50 -1.11
C THR A 192 -22.09 -1.60 -1.70
N ASP A 193 -22.17 -1.92 -2.99
CA ASP A 193 -23.42 -2.18 -3.68
C ASP A 193 -23.32 -3.43 -4.58
N THR A 194 -24.09 -3.47 -5.67
CA THR A 194 -24.07 -4.56 -6.65
C THR A 194 -22.73 -4.65 -7.39
N ASP A 195 -22.14 -3.50 -7.73
CA ASP A 195 -20.95 -3.39 -8.58
C ASP A 195 -19.71 -2.94 -7.82
N SER A 196 -19.88 -2.30 -6.65
CA SER A 196 -18.81 -1.73 -5.84
C SER A 196 -18.62 -2.42 -4.48
N TYR A 197 -17.40 -2.32 -3.94
CA TYR A 197 -17.02 -2.83 -2.63
C TYR A 197 -16.22 -1.80 -1.85
N LEU A 198 -16.70 -1.45 -0.65
CA LEU A 198 -16.01 -0.64 0.33
C LEU A 198 -15.32 -1.55 1.36
N PRO A 199 -13.97 -1.64 1.34
CA PRO A 199 -13.22 -2.35 2.37
C PRO A 199 -13.20 -1.56 3.69
N ARG A 200 -12.77 -2.23 4.77
CA ARG A 200 -12.44 -1.59 6.06
C ARG A 200 -11.41 -0.47 5.87
N ALA A 201 -11.39 0.49 6.77
CA ALA A 201 -10.62 1.72 6.59
C ALA A 201 -9.11 1.48 6.50
N GLU A 202 -8.61 0.53 7.28
CA GLU A 202 -7.18 0.32 7.53
C GLU A 202 -6.50 -0.61 6.50
N VAL A 203 -7.09 -0.78 5.31
CA VAL A 203 -6.46 -1.47 4.15
C VAL A 203 -6.73 -0.74 2.84
N ARG A 204 -7.31 0.46 2.92
CA ARG A 204 -7.71 1.23 1.73
C ARG A 204 -6.47 1.73 1.01
N GLY A 205 -5.46 2.16 1.77
CA GLY A 205 -4.14 2.55 1.30
C GLY A 205 -3.41 1.37 0.68
N ASP A 206 -3.41 0.20 1.34
CA ASP A 206 -2.84 -1.04 0.79
C ASP A 206 -3.42 -1.35 -0.59
N ILE A 207 -4.76 -1.37 -0.66
CA ILE A 207 -5.48 -1.68 -1.90
C ILE A 207 -5.14 -0.65 -2.98
N ALA A 208 -5.10 0.64 -2.63
CA ALA A 208 -4.70 1.70 -3.54
C ALA A 208 -3.29 1.48 -4.09
N ARG A 209 -2.29 1.30 -3.21
CA ARG A 209 -0.89 1.11 -3.61
C ARG A 209 -0.68 -0.17 -4.41
N ILE A 210 -1.40 -1.25 -4.11
CA ILE A 210 -1.38 -2.49 -4.89
C ILE A 210 -1.90 -2.24 -6.32
N LEU A 211 -3.04 -1.56 -6.45
CA LEU A 211 -3.65 -1.29 -7.75
C LEU A 211 -2.87 -0.29 -8.59
N LEU A 212 -2.30 0.76 -7.95
CA LEU A 212 -1.39 1.70 -8.60
C LEU A 212 -0.13 0.96 -9.10
N TYR A 213 0.47 0.10 -8.28
CA TYR A 213 1.59 -0.76 -8.68
C TYR A 213 1.25 -1.61 -9.91
N MET A 214 0.06 -2.22 -9.96
CA MET A 214 -0.33 -3.07 -11.08
C MET A 214 -0.32 -2.33 -12.42
N THR A 215 -0.67 -1.05 -12.45
CA THR A 215 -0.59 -0.20 -13.67
C THR A 215 0.84 0.15 -14.08
N VAL A 216 1.75 0.31 -13.11
CA VAL A 216 3.16 0.56 -13.37
C VAL A 216 3.84 -0.72 -13.84
N MET A 217 3.57 -1.85 -13.17
CA MET A 217 4.16 -3.15 -13.49
C MET A 217 3.73 -3.68 -14.86
N TYR A 218 2.45 -3.54 -15.19
CA TYR A 218 1.85 -4.11 -16.39
C TYR A 218 1.19 -3.02 -17.23
N GLU A 219 1.80 -2.68 -18.37
CA GLU A 219 1.34 -1.61 -19.27
C GLU A 219 -0.12 -1.72 -19.73
N ILE A 220 -0.62 -2.95 -19.83
CA ILE A 220 -1.98 -3.21 -20.29
C ILE A 220 -3.06 -2.84 -19.26
N TYR A 221 -2.71 -2.72 -17.98
CA TYR A 221 -3.67 -2.45 -16.91
C TYR A 221 -3.90 -0.96 -16.71
N THR A 222 -5.15 -0.56 -16.52
CA THR A 222 -5.54 0.85 -16.36
C THR A 222 -6.57 1.02 -15.24
N LEU A 223 -6.38 2.04 -14.39
CA LEU A 223 -7.40 2.46 -13.43
C LEU A 223 -8.36 3.44 -14.10
N VAL A 224 -9.66 3.24 -13.93
CA VAL A 224 -10.71 4.03 -14.59
C VAL A 224 -11.53 4.79 -13.54
N ASN A 225 -12.51 5.62 -13.96
CA ASN A 225 -13.51 6.22 -13.07
C ASN A 225 -14.93 5.82 -13.52
N THR A 226 -15.05 4.57 -13.98
CA THR A 226 -16.27 3.97 -14.54
C THR A 226 -16.31 2.48 -14.21
N THR A 227 -17.43 1.81 -14.48
CA THR A 227 -17.50 0.34 -14.38
C THR A 227 -16.40 -0.32 -15.22
N PRO A 228 -15.50 -1.13 -14.61
CA PRO A 228 -14.35 -1.68 -15.31
C PRO A 228 -14.72 -2.86 -16.21
N THR A 229 -13.94 -3.03 -17.27
CA THR A 229 -13.89 -4.25 -18.08
C THR A 229 -12.55 -4.97 -17.90
N VAL A 230 -12.30 -6.03 -18.67
CA VAL A 230 -11.01 -6.73 -18.63
C VAL A 230 -9.87 -5.72 -18.84
N TYR A 231 -8.80 -5.85 -18.05
CA TYR A 231 -7.66 -4.94 -17.96
C TYR A 231 -7.95 -3.57 -17.33
N GLN A 232 -9.14 -3.35 -16.79
CA GLN A 232 -9.49 -2.14 -16.06
C GLN A 232 -9.87 -2.45 -14.62
N MET A 233 -9.70 -1.50 -13.69
CA MET A 233 -10.10 -1.67 -12.30
C MET A 233 -10.34 -0.35 -11.57
N ALA A 234 -11.18 -0.40 -10.53
CA ALA A 234 -11.41 0.62 -9.50
C ALA A 234 -11.73 2.04 -10.00
N MET A 235 -11.99 2.94 -9.06
CA MET A 235 -12.12 4.39 -9.28
C MET A 235 -10.79 5.05 -8.93
N LEU A 236 -10.02 5.51 -9.92
CA LEU A 236 -8.71 6.14 -9.71
C LEU A 236 -8.77 7.24 -8.65
N ASP A 237 -9.76 8.13 -8.72
CA ASP A 237 -9.87 9.27 -7.80
C ASP A 237 -10.06 8.80 -6.35
N VAL A 238 -10.80 7.71 -6.14
CA VAL A 238 -10.98 7.09 -4.82
C VAL A 238 -9.68 6.48 -4.31
N LEU A 239 -8.92 5.81 -5.17
CA LEU A 239 -7.64 5.21 -4.79
C LEU A 239 -6.59 6.27 -4.45
N LEU A 240 -6.55 7.39 -5.19
CA LEU A 240 -5.66 8.50 -4.86
C LEU A 240 -5.99 9.08 -3.48
N GLN A 241 -7.28 9.24 -3.17
CA GLN A 241 -7.71 9.70 -1.84
C GLN A 241 -7.36 8.67 -0.75
N TRP A 242 -7.61 7.39 -0.98
CA TRP A 242 -7.28 6.32 -0.04
C TRP A 242 -5.78 6.19 0.25
N ASN A 243 -4.93 6.44 -0.75
CA ASN A 243 -3.48 6.47 -0.53
C ASN A 243 -3.06 7.59 0.45
N LEU A 244 -3.82 8.70 0.52
CA LEU A 244 -3.58 9.80 1.46
C LEU A 244 -4.21 9.53 2.84
N ASP A 245 -5.45 9.03 2.85
CA ASP A 245 -6.22 8.80 4.08
C ASP A 245 -5.69 7.62 4.91
N ASP A 246 -5.05 6.66 4.26
CA ASP A 246 -4.48 5.44 4.86
C ASP A 246 -2.98 5.32 4.48
N PRO A 247 -2.09 6.01 5.22
CA PRO A 247 -0.65 6.02 4.97
C PRO A 247 -0.02 4.62 5.11
N VAL A 248 1.16 4.44 4.52
CA VAL A 248 1.89 3.16 4.63
C VAL A 248 2.23 2.84 6.08
N ASP A 249 1.87 1.64 6.53
CA ASP A 249 2.18 1.14 7.86
C ASP A 249 3.35 0.13 7.88
N ASP A 250 3.72 -0.35 9.07
CA ASP A 250 4.80 -1.32 9.24
C ASP A 250 4.45 -2.70 8.68
N PHE A 251 3.17 -3.06 8.63
CA PHE A 251 2.73 -4.32 8.08
C PHE A 251 2.96 -4.37 6.57
N GLU A 252 2.60 -3.30 5.85
CA GLU A 252 2.88 -3.15 4.42
C GLU A 252 4.37 -3.08 4.11
N ARG A 253 5.15 -2.34 4.91
CA ARG A 253 6.61 -2.29 4.74
C ARG A 253 7.22 -3.67 4.88
N ASN A 254 6.89 -4.40 5.96
CA ASN A 254 7.34 -5.77 6.16
C ASN A 254 6.93 -6.67 4.99
N ARG A 255 5.67 -6.57 4.56
CA ARG A 255 5.16 -7.31 3.42
C ARG A 255 5.96 -7.05 2.14
N ASN A 256 6.33 -5.80 1.87
CA ASN A 256 7.16 -5.43 0.72
C ASN A 256 8.58 -6.02 0.82
N GLU A 257 9.16 -6.05 2.02
CA GLU A 257 10.45 -6.72 2.28
C GLU A 257 10.39 -8.22 2.01
N VAL A 258 9.39 -8.92 2.56
CA VAL A 258 9.23 -10.36 2.37
C VAL A 258 9.04 -10.68 0.89
N ILE A 259 8.17 -9.95 0.18
CA ILE A 259 7.96 -10.15 -1.26
C ILE A 259 9.27 -9.95 -2.05
N PHE A 260 10.09 -8.95 -1.69
CA PHE A 260 11.38 -8.74 -2.34
C PHE A 260 12.30 -9.95 -2.24
N THR A 261 12.27 -10.71 -1.13
CA THR A 261 13.08 -11.94 -1.00
C THR A 261 12.67 -13.06 -1.97
N TYR A 262 11.42 -13.05 -2.44
CA TYR A 262 10.88 -14.03 -3.38
C TYR A 262 10.93 -13.54 -4.83
N GLN A 263 10.42 -12.34 -5.08
CA GLN A 263 10.28 -11.79 -6.43
C GLN A 263 11.41 -10.86 -6.84
N HIS A 264 12.27 -10.40 -5.93
CA HIS A 264 13.35 -9.45 -6.22
C HIS A 264 12.87 -8.14 -6.86
N ASN A 265 11.60 -7.80 -6.65
CA ASN A 265 11.02 -6.51 -6.99
C ASN A 265 10.22 -5.97 -5.80
N ARG A 266 9.93 -4.67 -5.83
CA ARG A 266 9.25 -3.94 -4.76
C ARG A 266 8.05 -3.21 -5.32
N ASN A 267 7.06 -2.92 -4.47
CA ASN A 267 6.03 -1.94 -4.76
C ASN A 267 6.59 -0.53 -4.46
N PRO A 268 6.85 0.33 -5.47
CA PRO A 268 7.43 1.65 -5.24
C PRO A 268 6.54 2.58 -4.43
N PHE A 269 5.23 2.37 -4.45
CA PHE A 269 4.28 3.21 -3.73
C PHE A 269 4.17 2.85 -2.24
N ILE A 270 4.70 1.69 -1.83
CA ILE A 270 4.92 1.35 -0.42
C ILE A 270 6.22 2.01 0.08
N ASP A 271 7.27 1.98 -0.74
CA ASP A 271 8.58 2.52 -0.36
C ASP A 271 8.61 4.06 -0.38
N TYR A 272 7.95 4.66 -1.37
CA TYR A 272 7.86 6.10 -1.58
C TYR A 272 6.44 6.47 -2.04
N PRO A 273 5.48 6.60 -1.10
CA PRO A 273 4.12 7.05 -1.40
C PRO A 273 4.09 8.40 -2.14
N GLU A 274 5.13 9.21 -2.00
CA GLU A 274 5.33 10.49 -2.68
C GLU A 274 5.39 10.35 -4.21
N PHE A 275 5.68 9.17 -4.76
CA PHE A 275 5.63 8.96 -6.20
C PHE A 275 4.20 9.04 -6.76
N VAL A 276 3.17 8.80 -5.95
CA VAL A 276 1.77 8.85 -6.40
C VAL A 276 1.41 10.24 -6.95
N PRO A 277 1.52 11.35 -6.20
CA PRO A 277 1.22 12.68 -6.73
C PRO A 277 2.19 13.13 -7.85
N LEU A 278 3.38 12.53 -7.97
CA LEU A 278 4.29 12.83 -9.09
C LEU A 278 3.83 12.21 -10.41
N ILE A 279 2.99 11.16 -10.37
CA ILE A 279 2.45 10.49 -11.55
C ILE A 279 1.03 10.97 -11.85
N TRP A 280 0.18 11.06 -10.82
CA TRP A 280 -1.23 11.42 -10.92
C TRP A 280 -1.48 12.72 -10.14
N ASN A 281 -1.45 13.84 -10.85
CA ASN A 281 -1.69 15.20 -10.36
C ASN A 281 -2.76 15.90 -11.21
#